data_AF-F5ZAM4-F1
#
_entry.id   AF-F5ZAM4-F1
#
_cell.length_a   1.000
_cell.length_b   1.000
_cell.length_c   1.000
_cell.angle_alpha   90.00
_cell.angle_beta   90.00
_cell.angle_gamma   90.00
#
_symmetry.space_group_name_H-M   'P 1'
#
loop_
_entity.id
_entity.type
_entity.pdbx_description
1 polymer ?
#
loop_
_entity_poly.entity_id
_entity_poly.type
_entity_poly.pdbx_seq_one_letter_code
_entity_poly.pdbx_strand_id
1 'polypeptide(L)'
;MNKWFWGVLIFCFIVINEITVDWLLAITIGGYGFEASFEHIFRYSSPFAYFESAPFRLIPYLLLTSLAAFLGDYYSVHEKMAFWGALIAIALFHFWGYWGLNYPSYNGERLSSTAALALLFIPLHAIWVGLLAGIVTGLLSLLSASIFKKIRGV
;
A
#
# COMPACT_ATOMS: atom_id res chain seq x y z
N MET A 1 -6.42 18.51 4.79
CA MET A 1 -6.35 17.56 3.66
C MET A 1 -7.78 17.28 3.17
N ASN A 2 -8.02 16.92 1.90
CA ASN A 2 -9.41 16.69 1.46
C ASN A 2 -10.00 15.39 2.03
N LYS A 3 -11.34 15.30 2.14
CA LYS A 3 -12.04 14.09 2.62
C LYS A 3 -11.73 12.84 1.80
N TRP A 4 -11.42 13.01 0.51
CA TRP A 4 -11.08 11.93 -0.40
C TRP A 4 -9.79 11.23 -0.02
N PHE A 5 -8.75 11.97 0.37
CA PHE A 5 -7.50 11.39 0.83
C PHE A 5 -7.73 10.43 2.00
N TRP A 6 -8.49 10.86 3.00
CA TRP A 6 -8.81 10.03 4.17
C TRP A 6 -9.63 8.79 3.79
N GLY A 7 -10.62 8.95 2.91
CA GLY A 7 -11.39 7.83 2.39
C GLY A 7 -10.53 6.82 1.64
N VAL A 8 -9.63 7.28 0.77
CA VAL A 8 -8.72 6.42 0.01
C VAL A 8 -7.70 5.76 0.93
N LEU A 9 -7.19 6.46 1.95
CA LEU A 9 -6.27 5.91 2.93
C LEU A 9 -6.90 4.72 3.67
N ILE A 10 -8.12 4.89 4.17
CA ILE A 10 -8.86 3.82 4.85
C ILE A 10 -9.16 2.68 3.88
N PHE A 11 -9.60 3.00 2.66
CA PHE A 11 -9.87 2.01 1.63
C PHE A 11 -8.63 1.17 1.30
N CYS A 12 -7.47 1.80 1.10
CA CYS A 12 -6.21 1.10 0.85
C CYS A 12 -5.83 0.18 2.02
N PHE A 13 -5.97 0.63 3.27
CA PHE A 13 -5.68 -0.21 4.43
C PHE A 13 -6.59 -1.44 4.52
N ILE A 14 -7.88 -1.27 4.23
CA ILE A 14 -8.87 -2.35 4.29
C ILE A 14 -8.68 -3.33 3.13
N VAL A 15 -8.55 -2.84 1.90
CA VAL A 15 -8.59 -3.66 0.68
C VAL A 15 -7.22 -4.24 0.34
N ILE A 16 -6.13 -3.50 0.56
CA ILE A 16 -4.79 -3.95 0.19
C ILE A 16 -4.19 -4.66 1.39
N ASN A 17 -4.55 -5.94 1.53
CA ASN A 17 -4.05 -6.85 2.54
C ASN A 17 -3.66 -8.19 1.91
N GLU A 18 -2.92 -8.99 2.65
CA GLU A 18 -2.43 -10.30 2.23
C GLU A 18 -3.53 -11.25 1.76
N ILE A 19 -4.69 -11.27 2.44
CA ILE A 19 -5.82 -12.15 2.09
C ILE A 19 -6.43 -11.75 0.75
N THR A 20 -6.63 -10.45 0.52
CA THR A 20 -7.25 -9.94 -0.71
C THR A 20 -6.32 -10.15 -1.91
N VAL A 21 -5.01 -10.00 -1.70
CA VAL A 21 -4.02 -10.26 -2.73
C VAL A 21 -3.89 -11.76 -3.02
N ASP A 22 -3.90 -12.61 -1.99
CA ASP A 22 -3.89 -14.07 -2.14
C ASP A 22 -5.14 -14.57 -2.90
N TRP A 23 -6.30 -14.04 -2.54
CA TRP A 23 -7.56 -14.30 -3.23
C TRP A 23 -7.52 -13.90 -4.71
N LEU A 24 -6.96 -12.73 -5.03
CA LEU A 24 -6.78 -12.29 -6.41
C LEU A 24 -5.81 -13.19 -7.18
N LEU A 25 -4.74 -13.67 -6.54
CA LEU A 25 -3.80 -14.63 -7.09
C LEU A 25 -4.45 -15.99 -7.37
N ALA A 26 -5.28 -16.49 -6.46
CA ALA A 26 -6.02 -17.73 -6.66
C ALA A 26 -6.89 -17.68 -7.92
N ILE A 27 -7.57 -16.56 -8.17
CA ILE A 27 -8.38 -16.39 -9.38
C ILE A 27 -7.50 -16.25 -10.62
N THR A 28 -6.50 -15.36 -10.57
CA THR A 28 -5.77 -14.94 -11.78
C THR A 28 -4.67 -15.91 -12.20
N ILE A 29 -3.96 -16.51 -11.26
CA ILE A 29 -2.83 -17.43 -11.51
C ILE A 29 -3.24 -18.87 -11.15
N GLY A 30 -3.93 -19.06 -10.03
CA GLY A 30 -4.35 -20.39 -9.58
C GLY A 30 -5.49 -21.00 -10.40
N GLY A 31 -6.15 -20.23 -11.25
CA GLY A 31 -7.26 -20.69 -12.10
C GLY A 31 -8.53 -21.06 -11.34
N TYR A 32 -8.67 -20.63 -10.08
CA TYR A 32 -9.86 -20.89 -9.28
C TYR A 32 -11.04 -20.03 -9.75
N GLY A 33 -12.23 -20.64 -9.84
CA GLY A 33 -13.48 -19.87 -9.96
C GLY A 33 -13.74 -19.04 -8.70
N PHE A 34 -14.60 -18.02 -8.79
CA PHE A 34 -14.87 -17.09 -7.69
C PHE A 34 -15.23 -17.80 -6.37
N GLU A 35 -16.24 -18.67 -6.36
CA GLU A 35 -16.66 -19.39 -5.14
C GLU A 35 -15.57 -20.31 -4.61
N ALA A 36 -14.91 -21.06 -5.51
CA ALA A 36 -13.83 -21.97 -5.15
C ALA A 36 -12.61 -21.23 -4.56
N SER A 37 -12.32 -20.01 -5.03
CA SER A 37 -11.24 -19.17 -4.50
C SER A 37 -11.54 -18.69 -3.08
N PHE A 38 -12.79 -18.32 -2.76
CA PHE A 38 -13.18 -18.00 -1.39
C PHE A 38 -13.04 -19.22 -0.49
N GLU A 39 -13.55 -20.38 -0.91
CA GLU A 39 -13.40 -21.59 -0.12
C GLU A 39 -11.93 -21.93 0.09
N HIS A 40 -11.09 -21.85 -0.94
CA HIS A 40 -9.65 -22.14 -0.85
C HIS A 40 -8.93 -21.26 0.19
N ILE A 41 -9.13 -19.94 0.12
CA ILE A 41 -8.46 -18.97 1.00
C ILE A 41 -8.98 -19.09 2.43
N PHE A 42 -10.30 -19.16 2.62
CA PHE A 42 -10.91 -19.15 3.95
C PHE A 42 -10.91 -20.52 4.64
N ARG A 43 -10.67 -21.62 3.91
CA ARG A 43 -10.58 -22.97 4.49
C ARG A 43 -9.52 -23.10 5.58
N TYR A 44 -8.43 -22.35 5.46
CA TYR A 44 -7.33 -22.33 6.44
C TYR A 44 -7.08 -20.95 7.04
N SER A 45 -7.80 -19.91 6.62
CA SER A 45 -7.69 -18.59 7.22
C SER A 45 -8.32 -18.62 8.62
N SER A 46 -7.50 -18.42 9.65
CA SER A 46 -8.00 -18.05 10.97
C SER A 46 -8.18 -16.54 11.02
N PRO A 47 -9.32 -16.01 11.51
CA PRO A 47 -9.45 -14.59 11.84
C PRO A 47 -8.30 -14.08 12.72
N PHE A 48 -7.74 -14.95 13.56
CA PHE A 48 -6.58 -14.64 14.40
C PHE A 48 -5.34 -14.26 13.57
N ALA A 49 -5.04 -15.02 12.50
CA ALA A 49 -3.87 -14.75 11.66
C ALA A 49 -3.98 -13.39 10.93
N TYR A 50 -5.20 -12.98 10.56
CA TYR A 50 -5.44 -11.64 10.00
C TYR A 50 -5.16 -10.53 11.02
N PHE A 51 -5.54 -10.73 12.28
CA PHE A 51 -5.29 -9.74 13.35
C PHE A 51 -3.83 -9.72 13.81
N GLU A 52 -3.04 -10.75 13.54
CA GLU A 52 -1.59 -10.74 13.82
C GLU A 52 -0.80 -9.88 12.83
N SER A 53 -1.16 -9.91 11.55
CA SER A 53 -0.49 -9.13 10.49
C SER A 53 -1.00 -7.68 10.39
N ALA A 54 -2.29 -7.46 10.68
CA ALA A 54 -2.95 -6.17 10.50
C ALA A 54 -2.29 -4.98 11.24
N PRO A 55 -1.79 -5.12 12.49
CA PRO A 55 -1.12 -4.03 13.19
C PRO A 55 0.12 -3.55 12.46
N PHE A 56 0.92 -4.46 11.88
CA PHE A 56 2.12 -4.07 11.13
C PHE A 56 1.75 -3.35 9.85
N ARG A 57 0.76 -3.85 9.10
CA ARG A 57 0.21 -3.21 7.92
C ARG A 57 -0.35 -1.82 8.20
N LEU A 58 -0.87 -1.60 9.40
CA LEU A 58 -1.44 -0.32 9.82
C LEU A 58 -0.37 0.76 10.07
N ILE A 59 0.86 0.39 10.45
CA ILE A 59 1.93 1.34 10.82
C ILE A 59 2.19 2.41 9.75
N PRO A 60 2.42 2.08 8.45
CA PRO A 60 2.67 3.10 7.43
C PRO A 60 1.51 4.09 7.27
N TYR A 61 0.27 3.62 7.35
CA TYR A 61 -0.91 4.46 7.24
C TYR A 61 -1.11 5.35 8.47
N LEU A 62 -0.82 4.86 9.67
CA LEU A 62 -0.85 5.67 10.89
C LEU A 62 0.23 6.74 10.89
N LEU A 63 1.44 6.43 10.46
CA LEU A 63 2.52 7.41 10.31
C LEU A 63 2.12 8.50 9.31
N LEU A 64 1.60 8.11 8.14
CA LEU A 64 1.13 9.05 7.14
C LEU A 64 -0.04 9.92 7.65
N THR A 65 -0.98 9.31 8.37
CA THR A 65 -2.13 9.98 8.99
C THR A 65 -1.66 10.98 10.05
N SER A 66 -0.72 10.58 10.91
CA SER A 66 -0.19 11.41 11.98
C SER A 66 0.57 12.60 11.42
N LEU A 67 1.39 12.38 10.39
CA LEU A 67 2.13 13.44 9.71
C LEU A 67 1.17 14.39 8.99
N ALA A 68 0.14 13.87 8.31
CA ALA A 68 -0.88 14.70 7.71
C ALA A 68 -1.58 15.54 8.81
N ALA A 69 -2.14 14.92 9.84
CA ALA A 69 -2.85 15.62 10.91
C ALA A 69 -1.99 16.70 11.59
N PHE A 70 -0.69 16.44 11.78
CA PHE A 70 0.24 17.39 12.39
C PHE A 70 0.42 18.68 11.57
N LEU A 71 0.36 18.61 10.24
CA LEU A 71 0.42 19.79 9.37
C LEU A 71 -0.89 20.62 9.36
N GLY A 72 -1.96 20.16 10.00
CA GLY A 72 -3.22 20.90 10.13
C GLY A 72 -3.94 21.08 8.79
N ASP A 73 -4.45 22.28 8.49
CA ASP A 73 -5.20 22.56 7.25
C ASP A 73 -4.40 23.30 6.16
N TYR A 74 -3.17 23.70 6.46
CA TYR A 74 -2.39 24.61 5.62
C TYR A 74 -1.44 23.86 4.66
N TYR A 75 -1.98 22.97 3.83
CA TYR A 75 -1.15 22.30 2.80
C TYR A 75 -1.10 23.10 1.50
N SER A 76 0.11 23.39 1.06
CA SER A 76 0.41 23.72 -0.32
C SER A 76 0.01 22.57 -1.27
N VAL A 77 -0.10 22.90 -2.57
CA VAL A 77 -0.38 21.89 -3.61
C VAL A 77 0.71 20.81 -3.63
N HIS A 78 1.97 21.19 -3.38
CA HIS A 78 3.12 20.29 -3.42
C HIS A 78 3.13 19.32 -2.25
N GLU A 79 2.76 19.77 -1.05
CA GLU A 79 2.59 18.89 0.10
C GLU A 79 1.43 17.93 -0.10
N LYS A 80 0.32 18.38 -0.68
CA LYS A 80 -0.79 17.48 -1.06
C LYS A 80 -0.30 16.39 -2.02
N MET A 81 0.47 16.76 -3.04
CA MET A 81 1.06 15.80 -3.97
C MET A 81 2.00 14.81 -3.26
N ALA A 82 2.81 15.28 -2.30
CA ALA A 82 3.68 14.43 -1.50
C ALA A 82 2.87 13.39 -0.69
N PHE A 83 1.79 13.80 -0.02
CA PHE A 83 0.94 12.87 0.74
C PHE A 83 0.25 11.84 -0.17
N TRP A 84 -0.26 12.26 -1.32
CA TRP A 84 -0.85 11.34 -2.31
C TRP A 84 0.19 10.38 -2.88
N GLY A 85 1.38 10.87 -3.22
CA GLY A 85 2.48 10.06 -3.71
C GLY A 85 2.91 9.00 -2.70
N ALA A 86 3.04 9.39 -1.42
CA ALA A 86 3.34 8.48 -0.34
C ALA A 86 2.25 7.40 -0.16
N LEU A 87 0.96 7.79 -0.16
CA LEU A 87 -0.15 6.85 -0.03
C LEU A 87 -0.19 5.82 -1.17
N ILE A 88 -0.04 6.27 -2.41
CA ILE A 88 -0.01 5.40 -3.60
C ILE A 88 1.17 4.44 -3.51
N ALA A 89 2.36 4.93 -3.15
CA ALA A 89 3.55 4.09 -3.06
C ALA A 89 3.43 3.03 -1.95
N ILE A 90 2.90 3.38 -0.78
CA ILE A 90 2.62 2.43 0.30
C ILE A 90 1.65 1.35 -0.18
N ALA A 91 0.54 1.77 -0.80
CA ALA A 91 -0.49 0.87 -1.32
C ALA A 91 0.07 -0.11 -2.37
N LEU A 92 0.81 0.40 -3.37
CA LEU A 92 1.41 -0.41 -4.42
C LEU A 92 2.48 -1.35 -3.86
N PHE A 93 3.28 -0.89 -2.89
CA PHE A 93 4.32 -1.72 -2.28
C PHE A 93 3.72 -2.85 -1.42
N HIS A 94 2.66 -2.58 -0.66
CA HIS A 94 1.91 -3.63 0.04
C HIS A 94 1.34 -4.64 -0.96
N PHE A 95 0.65 -4.18 -2.00
CA PHE A 95 0.08 -5.06 -3.01
C PHE A 95 1.14 -5.93 -3.67
N TRP A 96 2.24 -5.32 -4.14
CA TRP A 96 3.34 -6.02 -4.79
C TRP A 96 4.07 -6.98 -3.84
N GLY A 97 4.31 -6.56 -2.60
CA GLY A 97 4.95 -7.40 -1.59
C GLY A 97 4.12 -8.63 -1.25
N TYR A 98 2.81 -8.47 -1.01
CA TYR A 98 1.92 -9.59 -0.74
C TYR A 98 1.73 -10.49 -1.97
N TRP A 99 1.77 -9.90 -3.17
CA TRP A 99 1.73 -10.66 -4.41
C TRP A 99 2.96 -11.56 -4.50
N GLY A 100 4.16 -10.99 -4.33
CA GLY A 100 5.41 -11.76 -4.33
C GLY A 100 5.49 -12.81 -3.23
N LEU A 101 4.88 -12.54 -2.07
CA LEU A 101 4.77 -13.51 -0.98
C LEU A 101 3.93 -14.73 -1.38
N ASN A 102 2.75 -14.53 -1.97
CA ASN A 102 1.79 -15.62 -2.20
C ASN A 102 1.90 -16.26 -3.60
N TYR A 103 2.53 -15.58 -4.56
CA TYR A 103 2.69 -16.07 -5.93
C TYR A 103 3.30 -17.49 -6.03
N PRO A 104 4.31 -17.88 -5.23
CA PRO A 104 4.86 -19.24 -5.25
C PRO A 104 3.84 -20.35 -5.03
N SER A 105 2.79 -20.07 -4.23
CA SER A 105 1.72 -21.03 -3.93
C SER A 105 0.90 -21.44 -5.16
N TYR A 106 0.96 -20.67 -6.24
CA TYR A 106 0.15 -20.88 -7.45
C TYR A 106 0.96 -21.20 -8.71
N ASN A 107 2.30 -21.13 -8.66
CA ASN A 107 3.14 -21.35 -9.84
C ASN A 107 4.09 -22.56 -9.73
N GLY A 108 3.94 -23.37 -8.67
CA GLY A 108 4.75 -24.57 -8.45
C GLY A 108 6.11 -24.33 -7.78
N GLU A 109 6.39 -23.09 -7.36
CA GLU A 109 7.57 -22.78 -6.55
C GLU A 109 7.38 -23.17 -5.08
N ARG A 110 8.49 -23.39 -4.36
CA ARG A 110 8.45 -23.66 -2.92
C ARG A 110 8.44 -22.37 -2.13
N LEU A 111 7.41 -22.19 -1.31
CA LEU A 111 7.39 -21.16 -0.28
C LEU A 111 8.42 -21.48 0.82
N SER A 112 9.30 -20.53 1.14
CA SER A 112 10.25 -20.69 2.25
C SER A 112 9.54 -20.77 3.59
N SER A 113 10.07 -21.54 4.55
CA SER A 113 9.59 -21.55 5.93
C SER A 113 9.75 -20.19 6.63
N THR A 114 10.61 -19.31 6.11
CA THR A 114 10.80 -17.93 6.58
C THR A 114 9.91 -16.91 5.88
N ALA A 115 9.10 -17.32 4.89
CA ALA A 115 8.27 -16.42 4.09
C ALA A 115 7.25 -15.65 4.96
N ALA A 116 6.78 -16.23 6.06
CA ALA A 116 5.89 -15.57 7.01
C ALA A 116 6.49 -14.27 7.59
N LEU A 117 7.81 -14.15 7.70
CA LEU A 117 8.47 -12.91 8.12
C LEU A 117 8.21 -11.76 7.14
N ALA A 118 7.87 -12.04 5.88
CA ALA A 118 7.52 -11.00 4.93
C ALA A 118 6.28 -10.21 5.37
N LEU A 119 5.36 -10.81 6.14
CA LEU A 119 4.20 -10.10 6.69
C LEU A 119 4.60 -8.97 7.66
N LEU A 120 5.77 -9.06 8.29
CA LEU A 120 6.37 -8.00 9.10
C LEU A 120 7.16 -7.02 8.24
N PHE A 121 8.03 -7.54 7.37
CA PHE A 121 8.98 -6.70 6.63
C PHE A 121 8.31 -5.89 5.51
N ILE A 122 7.29 -6.40 4.84
CA ILE A 122 6.60 -5.68 3.76
C ILE A 122 6.05 -4.34 4.28
N PRO A 123 5.26 -4.28 5.38
CA PRO A 123 4.83 -3.00 5.93
C PRO A 123 5.97 -2.11 6.43
N LEU A 124 7.00 -2.67 7.07
CA LEU A 124 8.13 -1.87 7.55
C LEU A 124 8.88 -1.20 6.40
N HIS A 125 9.08 -1.89 5.28
CA HIS A 125 9.72 -1.31 4.11
C HIS A 125 8.81 -0.29 3.40
N ALA A 126 7.49 -0.47 3.45
CA ALA A 126 6.53 0.49 2.92
C ALA A 126 6.69 1.89 3.55
N ILE A 127 7.18 2.00 4.78
CA ILE A 127 7.42 3.29 5.46
C ILE A 127 8.42 4.14 4.67
N TRP A 128 9.62 3.61 4.40
CA TRP A 128 10.64 4.39 3.69
C TRP A 128 10.33 4.52 2.20
N VAL A 129 9.65 3.53 1.59
CA VAL A 129 9.15 3.62 0.21
C VAL A 129 8.14 4.76 0.09
N GLY A 130 7.18 4.85 1.01
CA GLY A 130 6.21 5.94 1.08
C GLY A 130 6.87 7.30 1.29
N LEU A 131 7.84 7.39 2.21
CA LEU A 131 8.59 8.61 2.48
C LEU A 131 9.33 9.10 1.22
N LEU A 132 10.10 8.23 0.56
CA LEU A 132 10.86 8.58 -0.65
C LEU A 132 9.92 8.99 -1.79
N ALA A 133 8.83 8.26 -2.01
CA ALA A 133 7.86 8.59 -3.04
C ALA A 133 7.18 9.94 -2.76
N GLY A 134 6.85 10.22 -1.49
CA GLY A 134 6.29 11.52 -1.08
C GLY A 134 7.26 12.67 -1.34
N ILE A 135 8.53 12.51 -0.96
CA ILE A 135 9.58 13.52 -1.25
C ILE A 135 9.70 13.75 -2.76
N VAL A 136 9.83 12.68 -3.54
CA VAL A 136 10.00 12.76 -5.00
C VAL A 136 8.80 13.46 -5.64
N THR A 137 7.57 13.06 -5.30
CA THR A 137 6.35 13.64 -5.89
C THR A 137 6.15 15.11 -5.48
N GLY A 138 6.45 15.47 -4.24
CA GLY A 138 6.45 16.87 -3.79
C GLY A 138 7.47 17.73 -4.56
N LEU A 139 8.71 17.24 -4.71
CA LEU A 139 9.77 17.92 -5.46
C LEU A 139 9.43 18.04 -6.95
N LEU A 140 8.90 17.00 -7.57
CA LEU A 140 8.45 17.04 -8.97
C LEU A 140 7.33 18.07 -9.17
N SER A 141 6.42 18.18 -8.21
CA SER A 141 5.37 19.20 -8.24
C SER A 141 5.94 20.62 -8.16
N LEU A 142 6.93 20.85 -7.30
CA LEU A 142 7.65 22.13 -7.20
C LEU A 142 8.41 22.46 -8.49
N LEU A 143 9.15 21.50 -9.03
CA LEU A 143 9.90 21.65 -10.29
C LEU A 143 8.97 21.96 -11.46
N SER A 144 7.82 21.28 -11.53
CA SER A 144 6.83 21.53 -12.58
C SER A 144 6.28 22.95 -12.50
N ALA A 145 6.00 23.44 -11.28
CA ALA A 145 5.52 24.81 -11.08
C ALA A 145 6.58 25.87 -11.42
N SER A 146 7.85 25.62 -11.10
CA SER A 146 8.95 26.56 -11.42
C SER A 146 9.21 26.65 -12.93
N ILE A 147 9.23 25.50 -13.62
CA ILE A 147 9.35 25.45 -15.09
C ILE A 147 8.20 26.21 -15.74
N PHE A 148 6.97 26.01 -15.26
CA PHE A 148 5.79 26.65 -15.83
C PHE A 148 5.79 28.17 -15.66
N LYS A 149 6.21 28.68 -14.50
CA LYS A 149 6.39 30.14 -14.28
C LYS A 149 7.41 30.71 -15.26
N LYS A 150 8.57 30.06 -15.38
CA LYS A 150 9.63 30.46 -16.31
C LYS A 150 9.16 30.51 -17.77
N ILE A 151 8.37 29.53 -18.22
CA ILE A 151 7.82 29.49 -19.59
C ILE A 151 6.79 30.60 -19.82
N ARG A 152 5.95 30.90 -18.82
CA ARG A 152 4.91 31.94 -18.93
C ARG A 152 5.43 33.37 -18.78
N GLY A 153 6.71 33.57 -18.49
CA GLY A 153 7.30 34.90 -18.32
C GLY A 153 6.76 35.67 -17.11
N VAL A 154 6.28 34.94 -16.09
CA VAL A 154 5.83 35.51 -14.80
C VAL A 154 6.88 35.25 -13.73
#